data_AF-A0A553FL52-F1
#
_entry.id   AF-A0A553FL52-F1
#
_cell.length_a   1.000
_cell.length_b   1.000
_cell.length_c   1.000
_cell.angle_alpha   90.00
_cell.angle_beta   90.00
_cell.angle_gamma   90.00
#
_symmetry.space_group_name_H-M   'P 1'
#
loop_
_entity.id
_entity.type
_entity.pdbx_description
1 polymer ?
#
loop_
_entity_poly.entity_id
_entity_poly.type
_entity_poly.pdbx_seq_one_letter_code
_entity_poly.pdbx_strand_id
1 'polypeptide(L)' 'MQTYLTTNELSERIKYEPRTITTRLKDSVLIEGRHYIRPFGGRKILYIWEQVEETMLSTNMNNDLMISLQ' A
#
# COMPACT_ATOMS: atom_id res chain seq x y z
N MET A 1 -18.52 0.32 1.84
CA MET A 1 -18.04 -0.60 0.79
C MET A 1 -16.52 -0.51 0.78
N GLN A 2 -15.78 -1.62 0.63
CA GLN A 2 -14.31 -1.60 0.60
C GLN A 2 -13.84 -1.96 -0.81
N THR A 3 -12.92 -1.17 -1.35
CA THR A 3 -12.38 -1.32 -2.69
C THR A 3 -11.09 -2.12 -2.62
N TYR A 4 -11.11 -3.32 -3.21
CA TYR A 4 -9.93 -4.18 -3.25
C TYR A 4 -9.15 -3.95 -4.53
N LEU A 5 -7.86 -3.67 -4.41
CA LEU A 5 -6.96 -3.41 -5.52
C LEU A 5 -5.83 -4.44 -5.52
N THR A 6 -5.47 -4.92 -6.70
CA THR A 6 -4.18 -5.58 -6.93
C THR A 6 -3.05 -4.56 -6.84
N THR A 7 -1.80 -5.03 -6.75
CA THR A 7 -0.62 -4.16 -6.80
C THR A 7 -0.62 -3.26 -8.04
N ASN A 8 -1.04 -3.77 -9.19
CA ASN A 8 -1.06 -2.99 -10.44
C ASN A 8 -2.15 -1.92 -10.42
N GLU A 9 -3.37 -2.24 -9.98
CA GLU A 9 -4.43 -1.24 -9.89
C GLU A 9 -4.11 -0.17 -8.83
N LEU A 10 -3.48 -0.56 -7.72
CA LEU A 10 -2.98 0.40 -6.75
C LEU A 10 -1.89 1.29 -7.36
N SER A 11 -0.96 0.71 -8.13
CA SER A 11 0.11 1.44 -8.82
C SER A 11 -0.43 2.54 -9.73
N GLU A 12 -1.49 2.25 -10.46
CA GLU A 12 -2.15 3.22 -11.33
C GLU A 12 -2.86 4.32 -10.55
N ARG A 13 -3.36 4.01 -9.34
CA ARG A 13 -4.12 4.94 -8.51
C ARG A 13 -3.23 5.91 -7.74
N ILE A 14 -2.17 5.40 -7.09
CA ILE A 14 -1.23 6.22 -6.29
C ILE A 14 0.04 6.62 -7.06
N LYS A 15 0.16 6.21 -8.32
CA LYS A 15 1.23 6.59 -9.25
C LYS A 15 2.64 6.18 -8.80
N TYR A 16 2.74 5.07 -8.08
CA TYR A 16 4.02 4.42 -7.75
C TYR A 16 4.20 3.16 -8.59
N GLU A 17 5.45 2.81 -8.93
CA GLU A 17 5.70 1.53 -9.58
C GLU A 17 5.25 0.33 -8.71
N PRO A 18 4.71 -0.75 -9.31
CA PRO A 18 4.32 -1.96 -8.56
C PRO A 18 5.44 -2.55 -7.69
N ARG A 19 6.69 -2.43 -8.16
CA ARG A 19 7.87 -2.87 -7.41
C ARG A 19 8.05 -2.06 -6.12
N THR A 20 7.95 -0.74 -6.20
CA THR A 20 8.05 0.16 -5.03
C THR A 20 6.95 -0.16 -4.01
N ILE A 21 5.72 -0.41 -4.46
CA ILE A 21 4.63 -0.78 -3.57
C ILE A 21 4.97 -2.05 -2.78
N THR A 22 5.51 -3.07 -3.46
CA THR A 22 5.77 -4.38 -2.82
C THR A 22 7.07 -4.47 -2.03
N THR A 23 8.11 -3.70 -2.38
CA THR A 23 9.42 -3.78 -1.71
C THR A 23 9.68 -2.66 -0.72
N ARG A 24 9.04 -1.50 -0.88
CA ARG A 24 9.28 -0.30 -0.05
C ARG A 24 8.07 0.04 0.81
N LEU A 25 6.87 0.07 0.22
CA LEU A 25 5.67 0.49 0.96
C LEU A 25 5.04 -0.64 1.78
N LYS A 26 4.96 -1.84 1.20
CA LYS A 26 4.48 -3.04 1.89
C LYS A 26 5.38 -3.34 3.08
N ASP A 27 4.76 -3.63 4.22
CA ASP A 27 5.36 -3.92 5.53
C ASP A 27 6.06 -2.74 6.23
N SER A 28 6.50 -1.71 5.49
CA SER A 28 7.04 -0.48 6.09
C SER A 28 5.94 0.52 6.45
N VAL A 29 4.99 0.73 5.54
CA VAL A 29 3.90 1.72 5.67
C VAL A 29 2.54 1.02 5.56
N LEU A 30 2.43 0.06 4.64
CA LEU A 30 1.22 -0.73 4.43
C LEU A 30 1.30 -2.02 5.26
N ILE A 31 0.51 -2.08 6.32
CA ILE A 31 0.46 -3.19 7.29
C ILE A 31 -0.56 -4.26 6.90
N GLU A 32 -0.18 -5.54 7.00
CA GLU A 32 -1.05 -6.71 6.78
C GLU A 32 -2.24 -6.71 7.75
N GLY A 33 -3.43 -7.08 7.26
CA GLY A 33 -4.67 -7.07 8.04
C GLY A 33 -5.34 -5.69 8.15
N ARG A 34 -4.64 -4.60 7.82
CA ARG A 34 -5.20 -3.24 7.73
C ARG A 34 -5.24 -2.71 6.30
N HIS A 35 -4.09 -2.64 5.65
CA HIS A 35 -3.95 -2.04 4.33
C HIS A 35 -4.01 -3.07 3.21
N TYR A 36 -3.63 -4.30 3.52
CA TYR A 36 -3.69 -5.40 2.57
C TYR A 36 -3.99 -6.73 3.26
N ILE A 37 -4.50 -7.67 2.47
CA ILE A 37 -4.81 -9.03 2.89
C ILE A 37 -4.26 -10.03 1.88
N ARG A 38 -4.04 -11.27 2.33
CA ARG A 38 -3.72 -12.43 1.48
C ARG A 38 -4.93 -13.36 1.42
N PRO A 39 -5.82 -13.20 0.43
CA PRO A 39 -7.01 -14.03 0.35
C PRO A 39 -6.66 -15.50 0.06
N PHE A 40 -7.46 -16.42 0.60
CA PHE A 40 -7.42 -17.86 0.34
C PHE A 40 -6.07 -18.55 0.58
N GLY A 41 -5.22 -18.01 1.47
CA GLY A 41 -3.90 -18.57 1.76
C GLY A 41 -2.93 -18.58 0.57
N GLY A 42 -3.29 -17.88 -0.50
CA GLY A 42 -2.47 -17.78 -1.71
C GLY A 42 -1.36 -16.74 -1.61
N ARG A 43 -0.53 -16.68 -2.64
CA ARG A 43 0.52 -15.65 -2.79
C ARG A 43 -0.01 -14.30 -3.26
N LYS A 44 -1.29 -14.23 -3.65
CA LYS A 44 -1.91 -12.99 -4.14
C LYS A 44 -2.15 -12.06 -2.96
N ILE A 45 -1.88 -10.78 -3.18
CA ILE A 45 -2.14 -9.70 -2.22
C ILE A 45 -3.24 -8.82 -2.80
N LEU A 46 -4.20 -8.43 -1.96
CA LEU A 46 -5.18 -7.40 -2.26
C LEU A 46 -5.05 -6.27 -1.25
N TYR A 47 -5.03 -5.04 -1.73
CA TYR A 47 -4.99 -3.82 -0.94
C TYR A 47 -6.39 -3.26 -0.76
N ILE A 48 -6.66 -2.68 0.41
CA ILE A 48 -7.92 -2.02 0.73
C ILE A 48 -7.71 -0.52 0.51
N TRP A 49 -8.27 0.03 -0.58
CA TRP A 49 -8.01 1.41 -1.00
C TRP A 49 -8.26 2.41 0.12
N GLU A 50 -9.39 2.29 0.81
CA GLU A 50 -9.82 3.27 1.81
C GLU A 50 -8.82 3.34 2.98
N GLN A 51 -8.21 2.22 3.36
CA GLN A 51 -7.19 2.17 4.41
C GLN A 51 -5.83 2.69 3.92
N VAL A 52 -5.49 2.45 2.65
CA VAL A 52 -4.29 3.02 2.03
C VAL A 52 -4.41 4.55 1.94
N GLU A 53 -5.55 5.04 1.46
CA GLU A 53 -5.86 6.47 1.33
C GLU A 53 -5.86 7.18 2.69
N GLU A 54 -6.52 6.59 3.71
CA GLU A 54 -6.51 7.11 5.07
C GLU A 54 -5.09 7.26 5.62
N THR A 55 -4.23 6.27 5.42
CA THR A 55 -2.83 6.35 5.85
C THR A 55 -2.03 7.38 5.06
N MET A 56 -2.27 7.51 3.75
CA MET A 56 -1.64 8.57 2.95
C MET A 56 -2.02 9.96 3.45
N LEU A 57 -3.29 10.20 3.79
CA LEU A 57 -3.78 11.47 4.32
C LEU A 57 -3.33 11.72 5.76
N SER A 58 -3.18 10.65 6.55
CA SER A 58 -2.74 10.71 7.94
C SER A 58 -1.22 10.81 8.10
N THR A 59 -0.45 10.57 7.03
CA THR A 59 1.01 10.72 7.00
C THR A 59 1.39 12.21 6.92
N ASN A 60 1.07 12.94 7.99
CA ASN A 60 1.75 14.16 8.40
C ASN A 60 2.88 13.84 9.41
N MET A 61 3.10 12.56 9.70
CA MET A 61 4.15 12.06 10.60
C MET A 61 5.22 11.33 9.78
N ASN A 62 6.44 11.87 9.79
CA ASN A 62 7.70 11.27 9.28
C ASN A 62 8.03 11.53 7.81
N ASN A 63 8.39 12.79 7.51
CA ASN A 63 9.10 13.20 6.29
C ASN A 63 10.41 12.40 5.99
N ASP A 64 10.88 11.55 6.91
CA ASP A 64 12.13 10.80 6.77
C ASP A 64 12.07 9.61 5.80
N LEU A 65 10.91 8.95 5.61
CA LEU A 65 10.82 7.76 4.75
C LEU A 65 10.74 8.10 3.25
N MET A 66 10.32 9.31 2.90
CA MET A 66 10.28 9.80 1.51
C MET A 66 11.67 10.23 1.01
N ILE A 67 12.54 10.73 1.91
CA ILE A 67 13.86 11.26 1.54
C ILE A 67 14.89 10.14 1.27
N SER A 68 14.73 8.95 1.84
CA SER A 68 15.70 7.85 1.67
C SER A 68 15.48 7.00 0.41
N LEU A 69 14.53 7.38 -0.46
CA LEU A 69 14.08 6.57 -1.60
C LEU A 69 14.32 7.24 -2.97
N GLN A 70 14.83 8.47 -2.99
CA GLN A 70 15.45 9.14 -4.16
C GLN A 70 16.96 8.89 -4.20
#